data_AF-A0A7J9VZY4-F1
#
_entry.id   AF-A0A7J9VZY4-F1
#
_cell.length_a   1.000
_cell.length_b   1.000
_cell.length_c   1.000
_cell.angle_alpha   90.00
_cell.angle_beta   90.00
_cell.angle_gamma   90.00
#
_symmetry.space_group_name_H-M   'P 1'
#
loop_
_entity.id
_entity.type
_entity.pdbx_description
1 polymer ?
#
loop_
_entity_poly.entity_id
_entity_poly.type
_entity_poly.pdbx_seq_one_letter_code
_entity_poly.pdbx_strand_id
1 'polypeptide(L)'
;MKRRPALTAAVEVLLAAALSAIAVRWWYRGMIVSEVTGGELYRVDGRWWALAVVAATVAGLLLIDAVHRLVLAFRPAACEPDGLDLGAPGPSP
;
A
#
# COMPACT_ATOMS: atom_id res chain seq x y z
N MET A 1 18.57 -16.32 -5.74
CA MET A 1 18.46 -15.15 -4.85
C MET A 1 17.03 -14.56 -4.84
N LYS A 2 16.04 -15.29 -4.30
CA LYS A 2 14.59 -14.91 -4.30
C LYS A 2 14.13 -14.06 -3.09
N ARG A 3 15.05 -13.50 -2.29
CA ARG A 3 14.73 -12.83 -1.00
C ARG A 3 14.39 -11.34 -1.11
N ARG A 4 14.73 -10.69 -2.23
CA ARG A 4 14.59 -9.24 -2.41
C ARG A 4 13.15 -8.72 -2.33
N PRO A 5 12.13 -9.34 -2.96
CA PRO A 5 10.78 -8.76 -2.97
C PRO A 5 10.08 -8.84 -1.61
N ALA A 6 10.29 -9.92 -0.85
CA ALA A 6 9.66 -10.09 0.46
C ALA A 6 10.20 -9.09 1.51
N LEU A 7 11.50 -8.77 1.45
CA LEU A 7 12.10 -7.78 2.35
C LEU A 7 11.54 -6.38 2.08
N THR A 8 11.37 -6.00 0.81
CA THR A 8 10.84 -4.68 0.46
C THR A 8 9.38 -4.51 0.87
N ALA A 9 8.55 -5.54 0.66
CA ALA A 9 7.16 -5.52 1.11
C ALA A 9 7.06 -5.37 2.64
N ALA A 10 7.91 -6.07 3.39
CA ALA A 10 7.95 -5.91 4.85
C ALA A 10 8.35 -4.48 5.28
N VAL A 11 9.31 -3.87 4.59
CA VAL A 11 9.70 -2.47 4.84
C VAL A 11 8.55 -1.51 4.54
N GLU A 12 7.83 -1.69 3.43
CA GLU A 12 6.69 -0.85 3.06
C GLU A 12 5.55 -0.93 4.08
N VAL A 13 5.24 -2.13 4.59
CA VAL A 13 4.24 -2.32 5.65
C VAL A 13 4.66 -1.62 6.94
N LEU A 14 5.92 -1.74 7.35
CA LEU A 14 6.44 -1.05 8.53
C LEU A 14 6.38 0.49 8.35
N LEU A 15 6.71 0.98 7.16
CA LEU A 15 6.64 2.40 6.84
C LEU A 15 5.20 2.92 6.87
N ALA A 16 4.25 2.15 6.31
CA ALA A 16 2.83 2.49 6.33
C ALA A 16 2.28 2.53 7.77
N ALA A 17 2.67 1.57 8.62
CA ALA A 17 2.30 1.55 10.03
C ALA A 17 2.87 2.77 10.78
N ALA A 18 4.14 3.11 10.55
CA ALA A 18 4.78 4.29 11.13
C ALA A 18 4.09 5.59 10.69
N LEU A 19 3.81 5.74 9.40
CA LEU A 19 3.10 6.91 8.85
C LEU A 19 1.68 7.03 9.42
N SER A 20 0.98 5.90 9.60
CA SER A 20 -0.36 5.88 10.22
C SER A 20 -0.31 6.35 11.67
N ALA A 21 0.68 5.89 12.45
CA ALA A 21 0.88 6.35 13.82
C ALA A 21 1.20 7.84 13.90
N ILE A 22 2.02 8.36 12.97
CA ILE A 22 2.34 9.79 12.87
C ILE A 22 1.10 10.60 12.49
N ALA A 23 0.29 10.11 11.53
CA ALA A 23 -0.95 10.76 11.11
C ALA A 23 -1.93 10.89 12.27
N VAL A 24 -2.11 9.83 13.07
CA VAL A 24 -2.95 9.85 14.28
C VAL A 24 -2.42 10.88 15.29
N ARG A 25 -1.10 10.93 15.50
CA ARG A 25 -0.50 11.92 16.41
C ARG A 25 -0.74 13.35 15.95
N TRP A 26 -0.63 13.62 14.64
CA TRP A 26 -0.90 14.94 14.07
C TRP A 26 -2.39 15.30 14.10
N TRP A 27 -3.27 14.31 13.93
CA TRP A 27 -4.71 14.49 14.09
C TRP A 27 -5.07 14.99 15.49
N TYR A 28 -4.59 14.30 16.54
CA TYR A 28 -4.82 14.74 17.92
C TYR A 28 -4.16 16.08 18.26
N ARG A 29 -2.97 16.36 17.72
CA ARG A 29 -2.31 17.67 17.85
C ARG A 29 -3.07 18.80 17.16
N GLY A 30 -3.74 18.51 16.06
CA GLY A 30 -4.53 19.48 15.29
C GLY A 30 -5.92 19.75 15.86
N MET A 31 -6.38 18.97 16.82
CA MET A 31 -7.61 19.24 17.57
C MET A 31 -7.28 20.14 18.76
N ILE A 32 -7.56 21.44 18.64
CA ILE A 32 -7.50 22.37 19.77
C ILE A 32 -8.93 22.44 20.33
N VAL A 33 -9.14 21.89 21.52
CA VAL A 33 -10.42 22.05 22.22
C VAL A 33 -10.43 23.45 22.82
N SER A 34 -11.30 24.33 22.31
CA SER A 34 -11.54 25.64 22.88
C SER A 34 -12.90 25.59 23.57
N GLU A 35 -12.91 25.69 24.91
CA GLU A 35 -14.15 25.87 25.64
C GLU A 35 -14.61 27.32 25.48
N VAL A 36 -15.71 27.52 24.75
CA VAL A 36 -16.42 28.81 24.73
C VAL A 36 -17.68 28.59 25.56
N THR A 37 -17.73 29.27 26.71
CA THR A 37 -18.86 29.45 27.65
C THR A 37 -20.13 28.65 27.30
N GLY A 38 -20.13 27.35 27.64
CA GLY A 38 -21.31 26.48 27.55
C GLY A 38 -21.34 25.46 26.40
N GLY A 39 -20.32 25.39 25.54
CA GLY A 39 -20.19 24.34 24.54
C GLY A 39 -18.74 24.03 24.16
N GLU A 40 -18.41 22.75 23.96
CA GLU A 40 -17.12 22.34 23.40
C GLU A 40 -17.01 22.81 21.95
N LEU A 41 -16.05 23.69 21.66
CA LEU A 41 -15.77 24.17 20.31
C LEU A 41 -14.43 23.58 19.85
N TYR A 42 -14.50 22.59 18.96
CA TYR A 42 -13.32 21.97 18.37
C TYR A 42 -12.75 22.90 17.29
N ARG A 43 -11.66 23.61 17.62
CA ARG A 43 -10.91 24.41 16.65
C ARG A 43 -9.89 23.51 15.98
N VAL A 44 -10.15 23.18 14.71
CA VAL A 44 -9.24 22.38 13.90
C VAL A 44 -8.12 23.27 13.37
N ASP A 45 -6.88 23.02 13.80
CA ASP A 45 -5.72 23.67 13.23
C ASP A 45 -5.39 23.01 11.88
N GLY A 46 -5.86 23.66 10.80
CA GLY A 46 -5.91 23.09 9.45
C GLY A 46 -4.55 22.60 8.92
N ARG A 47 -3.43 23.14 9.43
CA ARG A 47 -2.09 22.72 8.99
C ARG A 47 -1.73 21.31 9.48
N TRP A 48 -2.09 20.96 10.72
CA TRP A 48 -1.85 19.62 11.27
C TRP A 48 -2.77 18.58 10.66
N TRP A 49 -4.00 18.97 10.37
CA TRP A 49 -4.97 18.14 9.67
C TRP A 49 -4.54 17.84 8.23
N ALA A 50 -4.09 18.85 7.49
CA ALA A 50 -3.56 18.66 6.13
C ALA A 50 -2.38 17.69 6.12
N LEU A 51 -1.44 17.84 7.06
CA LEU A 51 -0.30 16.91 7.21
C LEU A 51 -0.75 15.49 7.57
N ALA A 52 -1.74 15.33 8.46
CA ALA A 52 -2.29 14.03 8.83
C ALA A 52 -2.94 13.32 7.64
N VAL A 53 -3.73 14.05 6.84
CA VAL A 53 -4.38 13.51 5.64
C VAL A 53 -3.32 13.07 4.62
N VAL A 54 -2.32 13.90 4.33
CA VAL A 54 -1.24 13.54 3.40
C VAL A 54 -0.50 12.30 3.88
N ALA A 55 -0.14 12.21 5.16
CA ALA A 55 0.53 11.04 5.73
C ALA A 55 -0.34 9.77 5.61
N ALA A 56 -1.64 9.87 5.88
CA ALA A 56 -2.58 8.76 5.75
C ALA A 56 -2.72 8.31 4.28
N THR A 57 -2.78 9.25 3.33
CA THR A 57 -2.83 8.91 1.90
C THR A 57 -1.57 8.18 1.45
N VAL A 58 -0.39 8.67 1.84
CA VAL A 58 0.89 8.01 1.50
C VAL A 58 0.97 6.61 2.13
N ALA A 59 0.54 6.45 3.38
CA ALA A 59 0.47 5.13 4.02
C ALA A 59 -0.44 4.15 3.25
N GLY A 60 -1.58 4.62 2.77
CA GLY A 60 -2.49 3.82 1.95
C GLY A 60 -1.87 3.38 0.62
N LEU A 61 -1.16 4.29 -0.07
CA LEU A 61 -0.48 3.96 -1.32
C LEU A 61 0.61 2.89 -1.13
N LEU A 62 1.39 2.99 -0.04
CA LEU A 62 2.40 1.99 0.29
C LEU A 62 1.80 0.62 0.57
N LEU A 63 0.64 0.57 1.23
CA LEU A 63 -0.07 -0.68 1.49
C LEU A 63 -0.54 -1.33 0.18
N ILE A 64 -1.07 -0.54 -0.76
CA ILE A 64 -1.50 -1.03 -2.08
C ILE A 64 -0.31 -1.60 -2.85
N ASP A 65 0.84 -0.92 -2.87
CA ASP A 65 2.04 -1.41 -3.55
C ASP A 65 2.56 -2.72 -2.93
N ALA A 66 2.58 -2.81 -1.60
CA ALA A 66 2.99 -4.02 -0.89
C ALA A 66 2.08 -5.22 -1.22
N VAL A 67 0.76 -5.01 -1.28
CA VAL A 67 -0.21 -6.05 -1.70
C VAL A 67 0.01 -6.44 -3.15
N HIS A 68 0.22 -5.48 -4.05
CA HIS A 68 0.47 -5.76 -5.46
C HIS A 68 1.74 -6.62 -5.64
N ARG A 69 2.83 -6.29 -4.95
CA ARG A 69 4.07 -7.08 -4.96
C ARG A 69 3.89 -8.48 -4.38
N LEU A 70 3.06 -8.62 -3.36
CA LEU A 70 2.70 -9.92 -2.79
C LEU A 70 1.95 -10.77 -3.82
N VAL A 71 0.95 -10.19 -4.50
CA VAL A 71 0.19 -10.87 -5.56
C VAL A 71 1.11 -11.29 -6.71
N LEU A 72 2.01 -10.41 -7.16
CA LEU A 72 2.99 -10.73 -8.20
C LEU A 72 3.95 -11.85 -7.77
N ALA A 73 4.35 -11.89 -6.50
CA ALA A 73 5.20 -12.94 -5.97
C ALA A 73 4.50 -14.31 -5.91
N PHE A 74 3.17 -14.33 -5.76
CA PHE A 74 2.36 -15.56 -5.74
C PHE A 74 1.77 -15.94 -7.10
N ARG A 75 1.93 -15.12 -8.14
CA ARG A 75 1.47 -15.48 -9.49
C ARG A 75 2.29 -16.68 -9.97
N PRO A 76 1.70 -17.87 -10.16
CA PRO A 76 2.42 -18.97 -10.78
C PRO A 76 2.83 -18.51 -12.17
N ALA A 77 4.08 -18.81 -12.56
CA ALA A 77 4.52 -18.65 -13.94
C ALA A 77 3.48 -19.37 -14.80
N ALA A 78 2.76 -18.63 -15.64
CA ALA A 78 1.77 -19.21 -16.50
C ALA A 78 2.44 -20.32 -17.30
N CYS A 79 1.77 -21.47 -17.38
CA CYS A 79 2.17 -22.61 -18.19
C CYS A 79 2.57 -22.08 -19.57
N GLU A 80 3.86 -22.19 -19.91
CA GLU A 80 4.29 -22.03 -21.28
C GLU A 80 3.53 -23.12 -22.06
N PRO A 81 2.71 -22.76 -23.07
CA PRO A 81 2.08 -23.78 -23.89
C PRO A 81 3.19 -24.50 -24.63
N ASP A 82 3.61 -25.65 -24.09
CA ASP A 82 4.49 -26.62 -24.71
C ASP A 82 4.06 -26.80 -26.17
N GLY A 83 5.08 -26.84 -27.03
CA GLY A 83 4.99 -26.82 -28.47
C GLY A 83 3.79 -27.57 -29.01
N LEU A 84 2.96 -26.83 -29.75
CA LEU A 84 2.13 -27.41 -30.80
C LEU A 84 3.10 -27.97 -31.84
N ASP A 85 3.61 -29.17 -31.57
CA ASP A 85 4.23 -30.08 -32.52
C ASP A 85 3.12 -30.46 -33.51
N LEU A 86 2.86 -29.56 -34.46
CA LEU A 86 2.14 -29.85 -35.69
C LEU A 86 3.08 -30.68 -36.58
N GLY A 87 3.38 -31.90 -36.13
CA GLY A 87 3.91 -32.97 -36.94
C GLY A 87 2.90 -33.28 -38.04
N ALA A 88 3.05 -32.60 -39.16
CA ALA A 88 2.20 -32.73 -40.33
C ALA A 88 2.14 -34.20 -40.80
N PRO A 89 0.96 -34.76 -41.11
CA PRO A 89 0.89 -35.97 -41.92
C PRO A 89 1.07 -35.57 -43.39
N GLY A 90 2.17 -35.96 -44.02
CA GLY A 90 2.39 -35.70 -45.44
C GLY A 90 3.57 -36.47 -46.03
N PRO A 91 3.56 -36.77 -47.34
CA PRO A 91 3.38 -38.16 -47.76
C PRO A 91 4.50 -38.70 -48.67
N SER A 92 4.60 -40.05 -48.69
CA SER A 92 4.98 -40.91 -49.83
C SER A 92 6.41 -40.81 -50.38
N PRO A 93 6.91 -41.77 -51.19
CA PRO A 93 6.28 -42.98 -51.77
C PRO A 93 6.76 -44.32 -51.19
#